data_AF-A0A935KP30-F1
#
_entry.id   AF-A0A935KP30-F1
#
_cell.length_a   1.000
_cell.length_b   1.000
_cell.length_c   1.000
_cell.angle_alpha   90.00
_cell.angle_beta   90.00
_cell.angle_gamma   90.00
#
_symmetry.space_group_name_H-M   'P 1'
#
loop_
_entity.id
_entity.type
_entity.pdbx_description
1 polymer ?
#
loop_
_entity_poly.entity_id
_entity_poly.type
_entity_poly.pdbx_seq_one_letter_code
_entity_poly.pdbx_strand_id
1 'polypeptide(L)'
;MPILLSLLSAAAHASPPVIDIDGTVLLQLTVFLLVFLVLRQLVFLPHLALRRERAALVGGARAQAEQLAQASTAATEAHAQRVAGARQQANAQRVKHRLSAEASAQGQIAAARRAAEEQLTAARAVLAKTAPAAALALRARADQLAEEIAAKVLGRRP
;
A
#
# COMPACT_ATOMS: atom_id res chain seq x y z
N MET A 1 74.40 -58.29 73.18
CA MET A 1 75.53 -57.35 73.48
C MET A 1 76.76 -57.91 72.76
N PRO A 2 77.66 -57.14 72.11
CA PRO A 2 77.80 -55.67 71.95
C PRO A 2 77.90 -55.24 70.45
N ILE A 3 77.51 -54.03 70.01
CA ILE A 3 78.26 -52.76 69.94
C ILE A 3 79.73 -52.89 69.50
N LEU A 4 80.10 -52.23 68.38
CA LEU A 4 81.27 -51.33 68.26
C LEU A 4 81.37 -50.70 66.85
N LEU A 5 81.40 -49.35 66.85
CA LEU A 5 82.10 -48.40 65.96
C LEU A 5 81.92 -48.51 64.42
N SER A 6 81.17 -47.60 63.78
CA SER A 6 81.60 -46.25 63.32
C SER A 6 82.60 -46.26 62.16
N LEU A 7 82.22 -45.66 61.03
CA LEU A 7 83.04 -44.88 60.08
C LEU A 7 82.05 -44.48 58.96
N LEU A 8 81.64 -43.22 58.89
CA LEU A 8 82.34 -42.12 58.21
C LEU A 8 81.75 -41.89 56.82
N SER A 9 81.51 -40.61 56.55
CA SER A 9 81.37 -40.01 55.24
C SER A 9 79.95 -39.90 54.68
N ALA A 10 79.43 -38.69 54.85
CA ALA A 10 78.47 -38.09 53.94
C ALA A 10 78.95 -38.26 52.49
N ALA A 11 78.30 -39.14 51.74
CA ALA A 11 78.43 -39.22 50.30
C ALA A 11 77.19 -38.57 49.67
N ALA A 12 77.37 -37.29 49.35
CA ALA A 12 76.74 -36.57 48.24
C ALA A 12 75.30 -36.96 47.86
N HIS A 13 74.33 -36.15 48.28
CA HIS A 13 73.17 -35.88 47.43
C HIS A 13 73.68 -35.19 46.16
N ALA A 14 74.11 -35.97 45.17
CA ALA A 14 74.23 -35.49 43.82
C ALA A 14 72.81 -35.26 43.30
N SER A 15 72.42 -33.99 43.12
CA SER A 15 71.20 -33.64 42.40
C SER A 15 71.24 -34.37 41.05
N PRO A 16 70.26 -35.22 40.70
CA PRO A 16 70.25 -35.85 39.39
C PRO A 16 70.23 -34.73 38.34
N PRO A 17 71.04 -34.84 37.27
CA PRO A 17 71.04 -33.84 36.22
C PRO A 17 69.60 -33.67 35.72
N VAL A 18 69.07 -32.46 35.83
CA VAL A 18 67.65 -32.14 35.58
C VAL A 18 67.29 -32.28 34.09
N ILE A 19 68.27 -32.55 33.24
CA ILE A 19 68.10 -32.77 31.80
C ILE A 19 69.03 -33.93 31.38
N ASP A 20 68.54 -35.15 31.46
CA ASP A 20 69.08 -36.28 30.69
C ASP A 20 68.34 -36.32 29.34
N ILE A 21 69.05 -35.94 28.27
CA ILE A 21 68.56 -36.11 26.90
C ILE A 21 68.80 -37.57 26.50
N ASP A 22 67.96 -38.46 27.03
CA ASP A 22 67.95 -39.87 26.68
C ASP A 22 66.92 -40.17 25.59
N GLY A 23 66.98 -41.36 24.97
CA GLY A 23 66.04 -41.81 23.94
C GLY A 23 64.56 -41.78 24.35
N THR A 24 64.29 -41.67 25.66
CA THR A 24 62.98 -41.38 26.26
C THR A 24 62.39 -40.05 25.80
N VAL A 25 63.21 -39.01 25.55
CA VAL A 25 62.75 -37.72 25.00
C VAL A 25 62.19 -37.92 23.60
N LEU A 26 62.84 -38.75 22.78
CA LEU A 26 62.38 -39.06 21.42
C LEU A 26 61.07 -39.87 21.45
N LEU A 27 60.97 -40.84 22.38
CA LEU A 27 59.76 -41.62 22.60
C LEU A 27 58.61 -40.75 23.11
N GLN A 28 58.85 -39.87 24.07
CA GLN A 28 57.87 -38.93 24.62
C GLN A 28 57.40 -37.94 23.55
N LEU A 29 58.31 -37.44 22.71
CA LEU A 29 57.96 -36.59 21.57
C LEU A 29 57.06 -37.34 20.58
N THR A 30 57.38 -38.61 20.30
CA THR A 30 56.57 -39.44 19.39
C THR A 30 55.16 -39.66 19.95
N VAL A 31 55.04 -39.99 21.23
CA VAL A 31 53.73 -40.15 21.90
C VAL A 31 52.97 -38.83 21.91
N PHE A 32 53.64 -37.71 22.21
CA PHE A 32 53.04 -36.38 22.17
C PHE A 32 52.51 -36.02 20.77
N LEU A 33 53.30 -36.25 19.72
CA LEU A 33 52.89 -36.02 18.33
C LEU A 33 51.69 -36.88 17.95
N LEU A 34 51.67 -38.14 18.36
CA LEU A 34 50.57 -39.06 18.09
C LEU A 34 49.28 -38.58 18.77
N VAL A 35 49.35 -38.25 20.07
CA VAL A 35 48.21 -37.69 20.83
C VAL A 35 47.78 -36.35 20.25
N PHE A 36 48.72 -35.47 19.90
CA PHE A 36 48.44 -34.18 19.27
C PHE A 36 47.68 -34.35 17.94
N LEU A 37 48.10 -35.30 17.09
CA LEU A 37 47.44 -35.56 15.81
C LEU A 37 46.00 -36.05 16.02
N VAL A 38 45.80 -36.96 16.98
CA VAL A 38 44.48 -37.48 17.36
C VAL A 38 43.59 -36.36 17.89
N LEU A 39 44.06 -35.57 18.86
CA LEU A 39 43.29 -34.44 19.42
C LEU A 39 43.00 -33.37 18.38
N ARG A 40 43.96 -33.07 17.49
CA ARG A 40 43.77 -32.12 16.37
C ARG A 40 42.58 -32.53 15.52
N GLN A 41 42.55 -33.80 15.09
CA GLN A 41 41.53 -34.29 14.18
C GLN A 41 40.17 -34.51 14.87
N LEU A 42 40.15 -35.04 16.08
CA LEU A 42 38.91 -35.43 16.79
C LEU A 42 38.29 -34.34 17.66
N VAL A 43 39.08 -33.39 18.16
CA VAL A 43 38.59 -32.39 19.13
C VAL A 43 38.63 -30.99 18.52
N PHE A 44 39.80 -30.52 18.08
CA PHE A 44 39.97 -29.13 17.68
C PHE A 44 39.23 -28.79 16.38
N LEU A 45 39.42 -29.59 15.32
CA LEU A 45 38.74 -29.36 14.04
C LEU A 45 37.20 -29.40 14.15
N PRO A 46 36.57 -30.45 14.70
CA PRO A 46 35.11 -30.51 14.78
C PRO A 46 34.54 -29.42 15.70
N HIS A 47 35.22 -29.08 16.80
CA HIS A 47 34.76 -28.02 17.69
C HIS A 47 34.81 -26.63 17.01
N LEU A 48 35.83 -26.35 16.20
CA LEU A 48 35.92 -25.11 15.41
C LEU A 48 34.84 -25.06 14.32
N ALA A 49 34.59 -26.18 13.63
CA ALA A 49 33.57 -26.27 12.60
C ALA A 49 32.17 -25.97 13.17
N LEU A 50 31.80 -26.59 14.30
CA LEU A 50 30.51 -26.40 14.94
C LEU A 50 30.30 -24.95 15.43
N ARG A 51 31.36 -24.30 15.93
CA ARG A 51 31.28 -22.89 16.33
C ARG A 51 31.07 -21.96 15.13
N ARG A 52 31.75 -22.22 14.01
CA ARG A 52 31.58 -21.45 12.76
C ARG A 52 30.18 -21.62 12.20
N GLU A 53 29.66 -22.84 12.19
CA GLU A 53 28.31 -23.13 11.73
C GLU A 53 27.26 -22.40 12.57
N ARG A 54 27.35 -22.46 13.92
CA ARG A 54 26.45 -21.70 14.80
C ARG A 54 26.55 -20.18 14.59
N ALA A 55 27.76 -19.65 14.45
CA ALA A 55 27.97 -18.23 14.20
C ALA A 55 27.37 -17.81 12.84
N ALA A 56 27.54 -18.64 11.80
CA ALA A 56 26.99 -18.41 10.47
C ALA A 56 25.46 -18.51 10.45
N LEU A 57 24.88 -19.50 11.13
CA LEU A 57 23.43 -19.67 11.24
C LEU A 57 22.77 -18.51 11.99
N VAL A 58 23.33 -18.10 13.13
CA VAL A 58 22.79 -16.98 13.92
C VAL A 58 22.98 -15.65 13.19
N GLY A 59 24.15 -15.42 12.59
CA GLY A 59 24.42 -14.22 11.80
C GLY A 59 23.52 -14.14 10.57
N GLY A 60 23.39 -15.25 9.84
CA GLY A 60 22.53 -15.37 8.66
C GLY A 60 21.05 -15.19 9.00
N ALA A 61 20.57 -15.79 10.09
CA ALA A 61 19.19 -15.62 10.53
C ALA A 61 18.88 -14.17 10.93
N ARG A 62 19.80 -13.48 11.60
CA ARG A 62 19.65 -12.05 11.92
C ARG A 62 19.62 -11.19 10.66
N ALA A 63 20.56 -11.40 9.73
CA ALA A 63 20.58 -10.67 8.47
C ALA A 63 19.29 -10.89 7.65
N GLN A 64 18.78 -12.12 7.59
CA GLN A 64 17.50 -12.41 6.93
C GLN A 64 16.32 -11.74 7.64
N ALA A 65 16.29 -11.74 8.97
CA ALA A 65 15.24 -11.07 9.73
C ALA A 65 15.26 -9.54 9.50
N GLU A 66 16.44 -8.92 9.47
CA GLU A 66 16.59 -7.50 9.16
C GLU A 66 16.15 -7.18 7.72
N GLN A 67 16.55 -7.99 6.74
CA GLN A 67 16.12 -7.83 5.35
C GLN A 67 14.60 -7.98 5.21
N LEU A 68 14.00 -8.96 5.87
CA LEU A 68 12.55 -9.17 5.83
C LEU A 68 11.80 -8.02 6.51
N ALA A 69 12.32 -7.50 7.63
CA ALA A 69 11.74 -6.34 8.30
C ALA A 69 11.80 -5.09 7.39
N GLN A 70 12.95 -4.82 6.76
CA GLN A 70 13.09 -3.71 5.81
C GLN A 70 12.16 -3.86 4.61
N ALA A 71 12.08 -5.05 4.02
CA ALA A 71 11.19 -5.33 2.89
C ALA A 71 9.71 -5.16 3.27
N SER A 72 9.32 -5.58 4.46
CA SER A 72 7.95 -5.42 4.98
C SER A 72 7.58 -3.94 5.16
N THR A 73 8.47 -3.15 5.77
CA THR A 73 8.28 -1.70 5.92
C THR A 73 8.16 -1.02 4.56
N ALA A 74 9.08 -1.31 3.64
CA ALA A 74 9.06 -0.75 2.29
C ALA A 74 7.78 -1.14 1.52
N ALA A 75 7.32 -2.39 1.65
CA ALA A 75 6.08 -2.83 1.02
C ALA A 75 4.85 -2.11 1.60
N THR A 76 4.82 -1.90 2.91
CA THR A 76 3.75 -1.19 3.62
C THR A 76 3.70 0.28 3.20
N GLU A 77 4.84 0.96 3.14
CA GLU A 77 4.95 2.34 2.69
C GLU A 77 4.53 2.49 1.23
N ALA A 78 5.03 1.62 0.35
CA ALA A 78 4.66 1.62 -1.06
C ALA A 78 3.15 1.37 -1.24
N HIS A 79 2.55 0.48 -0.44
CA HIS A 79 1.11 0.27 -0.46
C HIS A 79 0.34 1.51 0.01
N ALA A 80 0.76 2.14 1.11
CA ALA A 80 0.14 3.35 1.63
C ALA A 80 0.17 4.49 0.60
N GLN A 81 1.32 4.68 -0.08
CA GLN A 81 1.48 5.66 -1.15
C GLN A 81 0.55 5.38 -2.34
N ARG A 82 0.44 4.11 -2.78
CA ARG A 82 -0.49 3.73 -3.87
C ARG A 82 -1.95 4.04 -3.50
N VAL A 83 -2.35 3.74 -2.26
CA VAL A 83 -3.72 4.01 -1.79
C VAL A 83 -3.98 5.50 -1.69
N ALA A 84 -3.03 6.28 -1.16
CA ALA A 84 -3.13 7.74 -1.10
C ALA A 84 -3.24 8.35 -2.50
N GLY A 85 -2.40 7.92 -3.44
CA GLY A 85 -2.45 8.35 -4.84
C GLY A 85 -3.77 8.00 -5.51
N ALA A 86 -4.27 6.78 -5.34
CA ALA A 86 -5.56 6.35 -5.89
C ALA A 86 -6.72 7.19 -5.32
N ARG A 87 -6.72 7.49 -4.01
CA ARG A 87 -7.73 8.36 -3.38
C ARG A 87 -7.68 9.78 -3.94
N GLN A 88 -6.49 10.34 -4.12
CA GLN A 88 -6.33 11.67 -4.70
C GLN A 88 -6.85 11.72 -6.15
N GLN A 89 -6.50 10.74 -6.96
CA GLN A 89 -6.98 10.63 -8.36
C GLN A 89 -8.51 10.47 -8.41
N ALA A 90 -9.07 9.60 -7.56
CA ALA A 90 -10.53 9.40 -7.48
C ALA A 90 -11.25 10.70 -7.07
N ASN A 91 -10.73 11.43 -6.08
CA ASN A 91 -11.31 12.71 -5.68
C ASN A 91 -11.20 13.76 -6.78
N ALA A 92 -10.05 13.85 -7.47
CA ALA A 92 -9.88 14.76 -8.60
C ALA A 92 -10.86 14.45 -9.74
N GLN A 93 -11.05 13.17 -10.07
CA GLN A 93 -12.04 12.74 -11.07
C GLN A 93 -13.46 13.06 -10.63
N ARG A 94 -13.82 12.79 -9.37
CA ARG A 94 -15.15 13.12 -8.82
C ARG A 94 -15.45 14.61 -8.91
N VAL A 95 -14.51 15.46 -8.54
CA VAL A 95 -14.66 16.92 -8.64
C VAL A 95 -14.80 17.33 -10.11
N LYS A 96 -13.96 16.81 -11.01
CA LYS A 96 -14.04 17.09 -12.45
C LYS A 96 -15.40 16.71 -13.03
N HIS A 97 -15.90 15.50 -12.72
CA HIS A 97 -17.20 15.05 -13.18
C HIS A 97 -18.34 15.89 -12.62
N ARG A 98 -18.28 16.26 -11.33
CA ARG A 98 -19.28 17.14 -10.72
C ARG A 98 -19.35 18.49 -11.42
N LEU A 99 -18.20 19.15 -11.61
CA LEU A 99 -18.14 20.45 -12.29
C LEU A 99 -18.62 20.36 -13.74
N SER A 100 -18.22 19.31 -14.46
CA SER A 100 -18.68 19.09 -15.85
C SER A 100 -20.18 18.82 -15.93
N ALA A 101 -20.74 18.09 -14.97
CA ALA A 101 -22.17 17.80 -14.89
C ALA A 101 -22.96 19.07 -14.53
N GLU A 102 -22.49 19.86 -13.57
CA GLU A 102 -23.09 21.15 -13.20
C GLU A 102 -23.10 22.12 -14.40
N ALA A 103 -21.98 22.25 -15.11
CA ALA A 103 -21.89 23.09 -16.30
C ALA A 103 -22.83 22.60 -17.42
N SER A 104 -22.89 21.29 -17.65
CA SER A 104 -23.80 20.70 -18.65
C SER A 104 -25.27 20.91 -18.29
N ALA A 105 -25.62 20.73 -17.01
CA ALA A 105 -26.98 20.95 -16.51
C ALA A 105 -27.39 22.41 -16.65
N GLN A 106 -26.52 23.36 -16.28
CA GLN A 106 -26.76 24.78 -16.48
C GLN A 106 -26.95 25.13 -17.96
N GLY A 107 -26.13 24.55 -18.85
CA GLY A 107 -26.26 24.72 -20.29
C GLY A 107 -27.60 24.20 -20.84
N GLN A 108 -28.03 23.02 -20.39
CA GLN A 108 -29.32 22.43 -20.77
C GLN A 108 -30.50 23.27 -20.27
N ILE A 109 -30.45 23.75 -19.02
CA ILE A 109 -31.50 24.63 -18.45
C ILE A 109 -31.57 25.94 -19.24
N ALA A 110 -30.43 26.54 -19.56
CA ALA A 110 -30.38 27.77 -20.35
C ALA A 110 -30.91 27.56 -21.79
N ALA A 111 -30.60 26.42 -22.42
CA ALA A 111 -31.14 26.07 -23.73
C ALA A 111 -32.67 25.84 -23.67
N ALA A 112 -33.16 25.12 -22.66
CA ALA A 112 -34.59 24.88 -22.47
C ALA A 112 -35.36 26.19 -22.22
N ARG A 113 -34.80 27.13 -21.44
CA ARG A 113 -35.40 28.45 -21.23
C ARG A 113 -35.50 29.25 -22.52
N ARG A 114 -34.43 29.30 -23.33
CA ARG A 114 -34.45 29.97 -24.64
C ARG A 114 -35.49 29.37 -25.57
N ALA A 115 -35.55 28.03 -25.66
CA ALA A 115 -36.56 27.36 -26.47
C ALA A 115 -38.00 27.67 -25.99
N ALA A 116 -38.23 27.72 -24.68
CA ALA A 116 -39.53 28.09 -24.12
C ALA A 116 -39.90 29.56 -24.41
N GLU A 117 -38.94 30.48 -24.32
CA GLU A 117 -39.13 31.90 -24.67
C GLU A 117 -39.43 32.08 -26.16
N GLU A 118 -38.74 31.36 -27.03
CA GLU A 118 -38.99 31.32 -28.48
C GLU A 118 -40.41 30.81 -28.77
N GLN A 119 -40.82 29.70 -28.15
CA GLN A 119 -42.17 29.15 -28.30
C GLN A 119 -43.25 30.12 -27.81
N LEU A 120 -43.04 30.76 -26.65
CA LEU A 120 -43.98 31.74 -26.11
C LEU A 120 -44.10 32.96 -27.02
N THR A 121 -42.98 33.44 -27.57
CA THR A 121 -42.96 34.56 -28.50
C THR A 121 -43.68 34.20 -29.81
N ALA A 122 -43.42 33.01 -30.36
CA ALA A 122 -44.11 32.52 -31.54
C ALA A 122 -45.63 32.37 -31.30
N ALA A 123 -46.03 31.78 -30.17
CA ALA A 123 -47.44 31.64 -29.80
C ALA A 123 -48.14 33.01 -29.65
N ARG A 124 -47.49 33.98 -29.00
CA ARG A 124 -47.99 35.36 -28.89
C ARG A 124 -48.14 36.02 -30.26
N ALA A 125 -47.18 35.82 -31.16
CA ALA A 125 -47.25 36.36 -32.52
C ALA A 125 -48.42 35.75 -33.32
N VAL A 126 -48.68 34.45 -33.17
CA VAL A 126 -49.85 33.80 -33.78
C VAL A 126 -51.16 34.34 -33.19
N LEU A 127 -51.26 34.42 -31.86
CA LEU A 127 -52.44 34.98 -31.19
C LEU A 127 -52.72 36.42 -31.61
N ALA A 128 -51.70 37.26 -31.71
CA ALA A 128 -51.84 38.65 -32.16
C ALA A 128 -52.39 38.73 -33.61
N LYS A 129 -52.06 37.76 -34.47
CA LYS A 129 -52.59 37.68 -35.84
C LYS A 129 -54.02 37.15 -35.90
N THR A 130 -54.38 36.18 -35.06
CA THR A 130 -55.70 35.50 -35.14
C THR A 130 -56.78 36.13 -34.28
N ALA A 131 -56.42 36.79 -33.17
CA ALA A 131 -57.37 37.46 -32.27
C ALA A 131 -58.31 38.47 -32.95
N PRO A 132 -57.86 39.39 -33.82
CA PRO A 132 -58.77 40.35 -34.45
C PRO A 132 -59.77 39.68 -35.40
N ALA A 133 -59.33 38.68 -36.16
CA ALA A 133 -60.21 37.92 -37.06
C ALA A 133 -61.28 37.14 -36.27
N ALA A 134 -60.88 36.49 -35.16
CA ALA A 134 -61.80 35.80 -34.27
C ALA A 134 -62.81 36.76 -33.63
N ALA A 135 -62.37 37.95 -33.20
CA ALA A 135 -63.24 38.97 -32.61
C ALA A 135 -64.29 39.48 -33.61
N LEU A 136 -63.90 39.72 -34.87
CA LEU A 136 -64.83 40.12 -35.93
C LEU A 136 -65.86 39.03 -36.22
N ALA A 137 -65.42 37.77 -36.33
CA ALA A 137 -66.33 36.64 -36.55
C ALA A 137 -67.34 36.45 -35.40
N LEU A 138 -66.90 36.67 -34.16
CA LEU A 138 -67.77 36.60 -32.98
C LEU A 138 -68.81 37.71 -32.99
N ARG A 139 -68.41 38.93 -33.41
CA ARG A 139 -69.31 40.08 -33.48
C ARG A 139 -70.39 39.91 -34.54
N ALA A 140 -70.01 39.44 -35.73
CA ALA A 140 -70.95 39.12 -36.79
C ALA A 140 -71.99 38.05 -36.35
N ARG A 141 -71.56 37.02 -35.61
CA ARG A 141 -72.50 36.02 -35.06
C ARG A 141 -73.40 36.59 -33.97
N ALA A 142 -72.89 37.49 -33.13
CA ALA A 142 -73.68 38.16 -32.12
C ALA A 142 -74.77 39.05 -32.74
N ASP A 143 -74.44 39.77 -33.82
CA ASP A 143 -75.39 40.59 -34.56
C ASP A 143 -76.49 39.72 -35.22
N GLN A 144 -76.11 38.59 -35.84
CA GLN A 144 -77.07 37.61 -36.39
C GLN A 144 -78.03 37.06 -35.32
N LEU A 145 -77.51 36.67 -34.16
CA LEU A 145 -78.34 36.20 -33.05
C LEU A 145 -79.26 37.29 -32.50
N ALA A 146 -78.79 38.54 -32.44
CA ALA A 146 -79.61 39.67 -32.01
C ALA A 146 -80.77 39.92 -32.97
N GLU A 147 -80.55 39.83 -34.28
CA GLU A 147 -81.61 39.92 -35.30
C GLU A 147 -82.62 38.78 -35.18
N GLU A 148 -82.18 37.54 -34.98
CA GLU A 148 -83.07 36.39 -34.79
C GLU A 148 -83.94 36.53 -33.53
N ILE A 149 -83.37 37.01 -32.43
CA ILE A 149 -84.09 37.26 -31.18
C ILE A 149 -85.09 38.41 -31.37
N ALA A 150 -84.67 39.52 -31.99
CA ALA A 150 -85.54 40.66 -32.27
C ALA A 150 -86.72 40.26 -33.17
N ALA A 151 -86.48 39.45 -34.20
CA ALA A 151 -87.52 38.92 -35.08
C ALA A 151 -88.51 38.02 -34.33
N LYS A 152 -88.04 37.19 -33.38
CA LYS A 152 -88.91 36.36 -32.53
C LYS A 152 -89.73 37.18 -31.53
N VAL A 153 -89.17 38.25 -30.96
CA VAL A 153 -89.86 39.09 -29.95
C VAL A 153 -90.85 40.06 -30.59
N LEU A 154 -90.51 40.67 -31.73
CA LEU A 154 -91.36 41.63 -32.43
C LEU A 154 -92.48 40.98 -33.27
N GLY A 155 -92.56 39.64 -33.31
CA GLY A 155 -93.60 38.90 -34.01
C GLY A 155 -93.65 39.09 -35.52
N ARG A 156 -92.70 39.84 -36.09
CA ARG A 156 -92.62 40.13 -37.52
C ARG A 156 -91.55 39.24 -38.14
N ARG A 157 -91.99 38.10 -38.63
CA ARG A 157 -91.29 37.38 -39.70
C ARG A 157 -91.37 38.21 -40.99
N PRO A 158 -90.29 38.32 -41.79
CA PRO A 158 -90.46 38.24 -43.24
C PRO A 158 -90.93 36.83 -43.64
#